data_AF-A0A7C7LVV3-F1
#
_entry.id   AF-A0A7C7LVV3-F1
#
_cell.length_a   1.000
_cell.length_b   1.000
_cell.length_c   1.000
_cell.angle_alpha   90.00
_cell.angle_beta   90.00
_cell.angle_gamma   90.00
#
_symmetry.space_group_name_H-M   'P 1'
#
loop_
_entity.id
_entity.type
_entity.pdbx_description
1 polymer ?
#
loop_
_entity_poly.entity_id
_entity_poly.type
_entity_poly.pdbx_seq_one_letter_code
_entity_poly.pdbx_strand_id
1 'polypeptide(L)'
;MSLNVERIVTGPFQENSYVIWQDGSPSCLVIDPGDDPELIIETILGKGLHPIAVVNTHAHLDHIGGVSDLKEKYGIPFYLHP
;
A
#
# COMPACT_ATOMS: atom_id res chain seq x y z
N MET A 1 -7.23 21.05 -3.55
CA MET A 1 -6.45 19.83 -3.82
C MET A 1 -6.00 19.31 -2.47
N SER A 2 -6.67 18.28 -1.95
CA SER A 2 -6.34 17.64 -0.68
C SER A 2 -5.66 16.31 -0.94
N LEU A 3 -4.76 15.93 -0.04
CA LEU A 3 -4.21 14.59 0.02
C LEU A 3 -4.99 13.81 1.09
N ASN A 4 -5.39 12.60 0.75
CA ASN A 4 -6.03 11.66 1.65
C ASN A 4 -5.05 10.56 2.04
N VAL A 5 -5.18 10.07 3.26
CA VAL A 5 -4.38 8.99 3.81
C VAL A 5 -5.31 8.03 4.54
N GLU A 6 -5.34 6.78 4.10
CA GLU A 6 -5.98 5.68 4.81
C GLU A 6 -4.90 4.86 5.50
N ARG A 7 -5.12 4.53 6.77
CA ARG A 7 -4.21 3.70 7.55
C ARG A 7 -4.85 2.32 7.75
N ILE A 8 -4.11 1.29 7.39
CA ILE A 8 -4.53 -0.10 7.50
C ILE A 8 -3.56 -0.78 8.46
N VAL A 9 -4.08 -1.32 9.55
CA VAL A 9 -3.27 -2.06 10.51
C VAL A 9 -3.21 -3.51 10.06
N THR A 10 -2.01 -4.06 9.89
CA THR A 10 -1.84 -5.42 9.37
C THR A 10 -1.01 -6.31 10.31
N GLY A 11 -1.26 -7.60 10.21
CA GLY A 11 -0.44 -8.65 10.78
C GLY A 11 -0.41 -8.71 12.31
N PRO A 12 0.32 -9.69 12.86
CA PRO A 12 0.46 -9.87 14.30
C PRO A 12 1.29 -8.76 14.97
N PHE A 13 2.13 -8.06 14.20
CA PHE A 13 2.95 -6.95 14.69
C PHE A 13 2.19 -5.62 14.76
N GLN A 14 0.94 -5.58 14.25
CA GLN A 14 0.12 -4.37 14.18
C GLN A 14 0.86 -3.20 13.53
N GLU A 15 1.55 -3.49 12.45
CA GLU A 15 2.23 -2.47 11.65
C GLU A 15 1.18 -1.60 10.93
N ASN A 16 1.59 -0.43 10.44
CA ASN A 16 0.68 0.45 9.71
C ASN A 16 1.09 0.55 8.25
N SER A 17 0.30 -0.08 7.39
CA SER A 17 0.27 0.16 5.95
C SER A 17 -0.55 1.42 5.66
N TYR A 18 -0.18 2.16 4.61
CA TYR A 18 -0.93 3.35 4.20
C TYR A 18 -1.31 3.33 2.73
N VAL A 19 -2.52 3.79 2.43
CA VAL A 19 -2.96 4.09 1.06
C VAL A 19 -3.13 5.60 0.94
N ILE A 20 -2.42 6.22 0.01
CA ILE A 20 -2.36 7.68 -0.15
C ILE A 20 -2.84 8.05 -1.54
N TRP A 21 -3.77 9.01 -1.64
CA TRP A 21 -4.29 9.50 -2.92
C TRP A 21 -4.68 10.97 -2.86
N GLN A 22 -4.81 11.61 -4.01
CA GLN A 22 -5.29 12.99 -4.14
C GLN A 22 -6.79 13.01 -4.48
N ASP A 23 -7.53 13.99 -3.96
CA ASP A 23 -8.94 14.19 -4.35
C ASP A 23 -9.12 14.28 -5.86
N GLY A 24 -10.11 13.53 -6.36
CA GLY A 24 -10.44 13.46 -7.79
C GLY A 24 -9.47 12.65 -8.65
N SER A 25 -8.40 12.10 -8.07
CA SER A 25 -7.52 11.15 -8.75
C SER A 25 -7.86 9.73 -8.32
N PRO A 26 -8.00 8.77 -9.25
CA PRO A 26 -8.12 7.37 -8.88
C PRO A 26 -6.75 6.77 -8.54
N SER A 27 -5.63 7.45 -8.80
CA SER A 27 -4.30 6.89 -8.55
C SER A 27 -3.94 6.95 -7.07
N CYS A 28 -3.37 5.87 -6.54
CA CYS A 28 -2.86 5.83 -5.17
C CYS A 28 -1.46 5.22 -5.05
N LEU A 29 -0.78 5.57 -3.97
CA LEU A 29 0.44 4.92 -3.51
C LEU A 29 0.10 4.02 -2.33
N VAL A 30 0.78 2.88 -2.26
CA VAL A 30 0.74 2.00 -1.10
C VAL A 30 2.09 2.09 -0.39
N ILE A 31 2.07 2.46 0.88
CA ILE A 31 3.25 2.63 1.71
C ILE A 31 3.32 1.50 2.72
N ASP A 32 4.49 0.86 2.80
CA ASP A 32 4.79 -0.20 3.76
C ASP A 32 3.73 -1.32 3.82
N PRO A 33 3.36 -1.98 2.69
CA PRO A 33 2.37 -3.05 2.71
C PRO A 33 2.92 -4.26 3.45
N GLY A 34 2.62 -4.30 4.74
CA GLY A 34 3.12 -5.26 5.70
C GLY A 34 2.58 -6.65 5.51
N ASP A 35 1.69 -7.10 6.39
CA ASP A 35 0.99 -8.37 6.27
C ASP A 35 -0.41 -8.16 5.63
N ASP A 36 -1.21 -9.22 5.54
CA ASP A 36 -2.62 -9.16 5.09
C ASP A 36 -2.83 -8.40 3.75
N PRO A 37 -2.14 -8.77 2.65
CA PRO A 37 -2.25 -8.06 1.38
C PRO A 37 -3.68 -7.99 0.85
N GLU A 38 -4.52 -8.98 1.13
CA GLU A 38 -5.94 -8.97 0.77
C GLU A 38 -6.69 -7.78 1.39
N LEU A 39 -6.44 -7.44 2.65
CA LEU A 39 -7.08 -6.31 3.33
C LEU A 39 -6.71 -4.97 2.67
N ILE A 40 -5.44 -4.83 2.28
CA ILE A 40 -4.94 -3.65 1.56
C ILE A 40 -5.65 -3.54 0.20
N ILE A 41 -5.70 -4.65 -0.54
CA ILE A 41 -6.35 -4.72 -1.86
C ILE A 41 -7.85 -4.40 -1.75
N GLU A 42 -8.56 -5.00 -0.79
CA GLU A 42 -9.99 -4.72 -0.57
C GLU A 42 -10.23 -3.24 -0.26
N THR A 43 -9.35 -2.61 0.52
CA THR A 43 -9.42 -1.17 0.82
C THR A 43 -9.25 -0.32 -0.43
N ILE A 44 -8.27 -0.66 -1.28
CA ILE A 44 -8.03 0.01 -2.57
C ILE A 44 -9.26 -0.12 -3.48
N LEU A 45 -9.77 -1.35 -3.64
CA LEU A 45 -10.93 -1.63 -4.51
C LEU A 45 -12.20 -0.95 -4.00
N GLY A 46 -12.46 -1.00 -2.69
CA GLY A 46 -13.64 -0.38 -2.07
C GLY A 46 -13.68 1.14 -2.23
N LYS A 47 -12.52 1.78 -2.42
CA LYS A 47 -12.40 3.21 -2.71
C LYS A 47 -12.33 3.55 -4.20
N GLY A 48 -12.33 2.55 -5.09
CA GLY A 48 -12.19 2.75 -6.54
C GLY A 48 -10.82 3.31 -6.94
N LEU A 49 -9.77 2.98 -6.17
CA LEU A 49 -8.42 3.45 -6.41
C LEU A 49 -7.62 2.45 -7.27
N HIS A 50 -6.60 2.96 -7.95
CA HIS A 50 -5.66 2.24 -8.80
C HIS A 50 -4.25 2.48 -8.27
N PRO A 51 -3.62 1.47 -7.64
CA PRO A 51 -2.24 1.57 -7.19
C PRO A 51 -1.32 1.82 -8.37
N ILE A 52 -0.39 2.76 -8.21
CA ILE A 52 0.63 3.06 -9.23
C ILE A 52 2.04 2.72 -8.78
N ALA A 53 2.25 2.51 -7.48
CA ALA A 53 3.51 2.05 -6.92
C ALA A 53 3.33 1.57 -5.48
N VAL A 54 4.27 0.71 -5.06
CA VAL A 54 4.53 0.40 -3.66
C VAL A 54 5.80 1.13 -3.22
N VAL A 55 5.80 1.69 -2.03
CA VAL A 55 6.97 2.36 -1.44
C VAL A 55 7.18 1.82 -0.03
N ASN A 56 8.38 1.35 0.28
CA ASN A 56 8.75 1.05 1.64
C ASN A 56 9.62 2.15 2.24
N THR A 57 9.36 2.48 3.50
CA THR A 57 10.21 3.34 4.31
C THR A 57 11.53 2.65 4.65
N HIS A 58 11.49 1.34 4.90
CA HIS A 58 12.63 0.48 5.19
C HIS A 58 12.29 -1.01 4.95
N ALA A 59 13.28 -1.90 5.09
CA ALA A 59 13.16 -3.33 4.79
C ALA A 59 13.03 -4.22 6.05
N HIS A 60 12.14 -3.87 6.98
CA HIS A 60 11.81 -4.76 8.10
C HIS A 60 10.75 -5.78 7.69
N LEU A 61 10.80 -6.96 8.31
CA LEU A 61 9.98 -8.14 7.98
C LEU A 61 8.49 -7.82 7.90
N ASP A 62 7.99 -7.10 8.89
CA ASP A 62 6.59 -6.74 9.04
C ASP A 62 6.11 -5.73 8.00
N HIS A 63 6.98 -5.02 7.28
CA HIS A 63 6.61 -4.01 6.27
C HIS A 63 6.75 -4.49 4.82
N ILE A 64 7.37 -5.66 4.58
CA ILE A 64 7.64 -6.16 3.22
C ILE A 64 6.69 -7.27 2.76
N GLY A 65 5.87 -7.81 3.66
CA GLY A 65 5.12 -9.06 3.45
C GLY A 65 4.18 -9.02 2.24
N GLY A 66 3.46 -7.93 2.02
CA GLY A 66 2.48 -7.77 0.94
C GLY A 66 3.08 -7.19 -0.34
N VAL A 67 4.37 -6.86 -0.37
CA VAL A 67 5.00 -6.23 -1.54
C VAL A 67 4.89 -7.12 -2.78
N SER A 68 5.12 -8.43 -2.68
CA SER A 68 5.04 -9.33 -3.84
C SER A 68 3.62 -9.41 -4.38
N ASP A 69 2.63 -9.57 -3.51
CA ASP A 69 1.22 -9.70 -3.87
C ASP A 69 0.71 -8.46 -4.62
N LEU A 70 1.04 -7.27 -4.13
CA LEU A 70 0.68 -6.02 -4.79
C LEU A 70 1.39 -5.86 -6.15
N LYS A 71 2.67 -6.23 -6.25
CA LYS A 71 3.40 -6.18 -7.52
C LYS A 71 2.82 -7.16 -8.54
N GLU A 72 2.52 -8.38 -8.13
CA GLU A 72 1.98 -9.43 -9.01
C GLU A 72 0.56 -9.07 -9.47
N LYS A 73 -0.27 -8.55 -8.57
CA LYS A 73 -1.65 -8.18 -8.89
C LYS A 73 -1.78 -6.97 -9.80
N TYR A 74 -0.97 -5.94 -9.57
CA TYR A 74 -1.13 -4.64 -10.26
C TYR A 74 -0.04 -4.35 -11.31
N GLY A 75 1.05 -5.12 -11.35
CA GLY A 75 2.15 -4.89 -12.29
C GLY A 75 2.89 -3.58 -12.04
N ILE A 76 2.98 -3.14 -10.78
CA ILE A 76 3.48 -1.83 -10.37
C ILE A 76 4.94 -1.87 -9.88
N PRO A 77 5.68 -0.75 -10.00
CA PRO A 77 7.02 -0.64 -9.43
C PRO A 77 7.00 -0.68 -7.89
N PHE A 78 8.10 -1.15 -7.33
CA PHE A 78 8.42 -1.08 -5.91
C PHE A 78 9.63 -0.17 -5.71
N TYR A 79 9.51 0.77 -4.78
CA TYR A 79 10.57 1.70 -4.41
C TYR A 79 11.00 1.49 -2.96
N LEU A 80 12.32 1.46 -2.76
CA LEU A 80 12.99 1.44 -1.47
C LEU A 80 14.28 2.25 -1.60
N HIS A 81 14.74 2.86 -0.51
CA HIS A 81 16.02 3.55 -0.52
C HIS A 81 17.20 2.59 -0.77
N PRO A 82 18.36 3.07 -1.25
CA PRO A 82 19.57 2.26 -1.42
C PRO A 82 20.09 1.64 -0.12
#